data_AF-A0A3D0Y6R8-F1
#
_entry.id   AF-A0A3D0Y6R8-F1
#
_cell.length_a   1.000
_cell.length_b   1.000
_cell.length_c   1.000
_cell.angle_alpha   90.00
_cell.angle_beta   90.00
_cell.angle_gamma   90.00
#
_symmetry.space_group_name_H-M   'P 1'
#
loop_
_entity.id
_entity.type
_entity.pdbx_description
1 polymer ?
#
loop_
_entity_poly.entity_id
_entity_poly.type
_entity_poly.pdbx_seq_one_letter_code
_entity_poly.pdbx_strand_id
1 'polypeptide(L)'
;METIQYFLKKLFIVAVVFGILLAIFIALQKFAPNFMKKFSFVGGSGSFFTDNWLPDPVNLQKLSEPSIANLDNQIYEGGLTPGMSYVIYGKDGKVEIITVPYKNKPVINGEAIPVIQNSPAIRNLSLYKEGSIKLGMTFYGEAKSTFFSNGTFPIYLFDSQSSMFAKETAISTGQWSVPGWTRFYVKINSPLPSHQSCFVLFTPNPKSQDKNINYRAGLPVVCN
;
A
#
# COMPACT_ATOMS: atom_id res chain seq x y z
N MET A 1 -16.18 -14.98 59.09
CA MET A 1 -15.70 -13.62 59.46
C MET A 1 -14.25 -13.37 59.01
N GLU A 2 -13.37 -14.38 59.08
CA GLU A 2 -11.95 -14.24 58.73
C GLU A 2 -11.66 -13.90 57.25
N THR A 3 -12.48 -14.39 56.32
CA THR A 3 -12.33 -14.10 54.88
C THR A 3 -12.53 -12.63 54.51
N ILE A 4 -13.45 -11.94 55.18
CA ILE A 4 -13.71 -10.51 54.93
C ILE A 4 -12.56 -9.65 55.45
N GLN A 5 -12.02 -9.97 56.63
CA GLN A 5 -10.87 -9.26 57.19
C GLN A 5 -9.61 -9.44 56.35
N TYR A 6 -9.38 -10.64 55.79
CA TYR A 6 -8.27 -10.89 54.87
C TYR A 6 -8.38 -10.04 53.59
N PHE A 7 -9.59 -9.94 53.02
CA PHE A 7 -9.81 -9.18 51.79
C PHE A 7 -9.62 -7.67 52.01
N LEU A 8 -10.15 -7.12 53.10
CA LEU A 8 -9.97 -5.71 53.48
C LEU A 8 -8.50 -5.36 53.70
N LYS A 9 -7.73 -6.25 54.34
CA LYS A 9 -6.29 -6.04 54.55
C LYS A 9 -5.52 -5.99 53.22
N LYS A 10 -5.87 -6.85 52.25
CA LYS A 10 -5.24 -6.81 50.92
C LYS A 10 -5.63 -5.59 50.11
N LEU A 11 -6.90 -5.18 50.15
CA LEU A 11 -7.37 -3.98 49.47
C LEU A 11 -6.63 -2.73 49.98
N PHE A 12 -6.45 -2.63 51.30
CA PHE A 12 -5.70 -1.53 51.91
C PHE A 12 -4.24 -1.47 51.44
N ILE A 13 -3.55 -2.61 51.37
CA ILE A 13 -2.17 -2.68 50.86
C ILE A 13 -2.10 -2.22 49.40
N VAL A 14 -3.03 -2.66 48.55
CA VAL A 14 -3.08 -2.24 47.13
C VAL A 14 -3.30 -0.74 47.02
N ALA A 15 -4.21 -0.17 47.81
CA ALA A 15 -4.48 1.27 47.80
C ALA A 15 -3.26 2.09 48.23
N VAL A 16 -2.52 1.64 49.25
CA VAL A 16 -1.28 2.30 49.70
C VAL A 16 -0.20 2.25 48.60
N VAL A 17 0.00 1.09 47.97
CA VAL A 17 0.98 0.95 46.87
C VAL A 17 0.61 1.87 45.70
N PHE A 18 -0.66 1.93 45.31
CA PHE A 18 -1.12 2.80 44.24
C PHE A 18 -0.92 4.28 44.57
N GLY A 19 -1.20 4.69 45.81
CA GLY A 19 -0.95 6.05 46.28
C GLY A 19 0.52 6.45 46.22
N ILE A 20 1.43 5.56 46.60
CA ILE A 20 2.88 5.80 46.52
C ILE A 20 3.32 5.95 45.05
N LEU A 21 2.87 5.06 44.16
CA LEU A 21 3.19 5.14 42.73
C LEU A 21 2.69 6.44 42.09
N LEU A 22 1.47 6.88 42.44
CA LEU A 22 0.90 8.14 41.96
C LEU A 22 1.72 9.34 42.45
N ALA A 23 2.13 9.35 43.72
CA ALA A 23 2.97 10.41 44.28
C ALA A 23 4.34 10.49 43.59
N ILE A 24 4.97 9.35 43.31
CA ILE A 24 6.23 9.27 42.55
C ILE A 24 6.04 9.82 41.14
N PHE A 25 4.95 9.45 40.46
CA PHE A 25 4.66 9.93 39.11
C PHE A 25 4.49 11.46 39.07
N ILE A 26 3.75 12.03 40.02
CA ILE A 26 3.58 13.49 40.14
C ILE A 26 4.91 14.18 40.43
N ALA A 27 5.74 13.60 41.31
CA ALA A 27 7.07 14.13 41.62
C ALA A 27 7.98 14.11 40.38
N LEU A 28 7.98 13.02 39.60
CA LEU A 28 8.74 12.91 38.36
C LEU A 28 8.32 13.94 37.31
N GLN A 29 7.01 14.21 37.17
CA GLN A 29 6.52 15.26 36.27
C GLN A 29 7.01 16.66 36.68
N LYS A 30 7.10 16.95 37.97
CA LYS A 30 7.57 18.25 38.47
C LYS A 30 9.09 18.41 38.37
N PHE A 31 9.86 17.40 38.76
CA PHE A 31 11.32 17.50 38.84
C PHE A 31 12.04 17.23 37.51
N ALA A 32 11.41 16.47 36.61
CA ALA A 32 11.99 16.16 35.32
C ALA A 32 10.93 16.29 34.21
N PRO A 33 10.50 17.53 33.87
CA PRO A 33 9.47 17.76 32.86
C PRO A 33 9.86 17.22 31.46
N ASN A 34 11.16 17.01 31.23
CA ASN A 34 11.68 16.40 30.00
C ASN A 34 11.83 14.86 30.08
N PHE A 35 11.61 14.23 31.23
CA PHE A 35 11.68 12.77 31.40
C PHE A 35 10.59 12.07 30.59
N MET A 36 9.37 12.60 30.60
CA MET A 36 8.26 12.10 29.76
C MET A 36 8.51 12.30 28.25
N LYS A 37 9.38 13.24 27.86
CA LYS A 37 9.80 13.38 26.44
C LYS A 37 10.81 12.31 26.01
N LYS A 38 11.57 11.73 26.95
CA LYS A 38 12.49 10.61 26.69
C LYS A 38 11.83 9.25 26.84
N PHE A 39 10.77 9.15 27.64
CA PHE A 39 9.84 8.03 27.61
C PHE A 39 8.78 8.28 26.54
N SER A 40 9.20 8.39 25.27
CA SER A 40 8.31 7.93 24.20
C SER A 40 8.03 6.47 24.50
N PHE A 41 6.78 6.21 24.84
CA PHE A 41 6.28 4.89 25.16
C PHE A 41 6.69 3.96 24.01
N VAL A 42 7.65 3.06 24.25
CA VAL A 42 7.74 1.79 23.52
C VAL A 42 6.54 0.97 24.01
N GLY A 43 5.34 1.48 23.69
CA GLY A 43 4.13 0.70 23.70
C GLY A 43 4.29 -0.28 22.56
N GLY A 44 4.19 -1.56 22.88
CA GLY A 44 4.07 -2.65 21.92
C GLY A 44 2.80 -2.54 21.09
N SER A 45 2.73 -1.53 20.24
CA SER A 45 1.99 -1.48 19.00
C SER A 45 3.05 -1.18 17.94
N GLY A 46 3.78 -2.21 17.53
CA GLY A 46 4.92 -2.09 16.63
C GLY A 46 4.52 -1.54 15.26
N SER A 47 4.51 -0.22 15.11
CA SER A 47 4.73 0.46 13.85
C SER A 47 6.23 0.38 13.54
N PHE A 48 6.63 -0.75 12.96
CA PHE A 48 8.00 -0.98 12.45
C PHE A 48 8.30 -0.24 11.14
N PHE A 49 7.44 0.68 10.71
CA PHE A 49 7.68 1.53 9.55
C PHE A 49 7.83 2.97 10.04
N THR A 50 9.06 3.45 10.01
CA THR A 50 9.38 4.86 10.20
C THR A 50 8.68 5.67 9.10
N ASP A 51 7.82 6.61 9.47
CA ASP A 51 7.09 7.54 8.60
C ASP A 51 8.00 8.52 7.80
N ASN A 52 9.32 8.29 7.78
CA ASN A 52 10.30 9.14 7.11
C ASN A 52 10.83 8.57 5.78
N TRP A 53 10.20 7.53 5.21
CA TRP A 53 10.58 6.98 3.89
C TRP A 53 9.72 7.51 2.73
N LEU A 54 8.66 8.25 2.99
CA LEU A 54 7.87 8.88 1.93
C LEU A 54 8.32 10.35 1.74
N PRO A 55 8.54 10.81 0.49
CA PRO A 55 8.68 12.25 0.24
C PRO A 55 7.40 12.98 0.69
N ASP A 56 7.60 14.11 1.34
CA ASP A 56 6.58 15.01 1.90
C ASP A 56 5.49 15.30 0.86
N PRO A 57 4.17 15.19 1.16
CA PRO A 57 3.09 15.41 0.20
C PRO A 57 2.87 16.91 -0.07
N VAL A 58 3.89 17.61 -0.56
CA VAL A 58 3.77 19.00 -0.99
C VAL A 58 3.36 18.99 -2.47
N ASN A 59 2.10 19.39 -2.72
CA ASN A 59 1.48 19.69 -4.03
C ASN A 59 0.89 18.52 -4.88
N LEU A 60 0.27 17.51 -4.26
CA LEU A 60 -0.56 16.54 -5.03
C LEU A 60 -1.93 17.08 -5.46
N GLN A 61 -2.38 18.22 -4.95
CA GLN A 61 -3.67 18.85 -5.36
C GLN A 61 -3.66 19.44 -6.77
N LYS A 62 -2.50 19.52 -7.45
CA LYS A 62 -2.42 19.95 -8.85
C LYS A 62 -2.39 18.80 -9.88
N LEU A 63 -2.46 17.55 -9.43
CA LEU A 63 -2.46 16.36 -10.30
C LEU A 63 -3.84 15.72 -10.49
N SER A 64 -4.90 16.35 -9.98
CA SER A 64 -6.26 15.82 -10.05
C SER A 64 -7.01 16.39 -11.25
N GLU A 65 -6.66 15.96 -12.46
CA GLU A 65 -7.61 15.83 -13.57
C GLU A 65 -7.10 14.69 -14.47
N PRO A 66 -7.69 13.48 -14.41
CA PRO A 66 -7.40 12.45 -15.39
C PRO A 66 -8.03 12.84 -16.73
N SER A 67 -7.19 13.35 -17.64
CA SER A 67 -7.54 13.58 -19.04
C SER A 67 -7.95 12.26 -19.68
N ILE A 68 -9.22 12.17 -20.08
CA ILE A 68 -9.84 11.02 -20.72
C ILE A 68 -9.10 10.71 -22.03
N ALA A 69 -8.55 9.50 -22.16
CA ALA A 69 -8.09 8.96 -23.44
C ALA A 69 -9.30 8.78 -24.35
N ASN A 70 -9.37 9.60 -25.40
CA ASN A 70 -10.42 9.53 -26.42
C ASN A 70 -10.11 8.40 -27.43
N LEU A 71 -11.18 7.96 -28.11
CA LEU A 71 -11.50 6.68 -28.76
C LEU A 71 -10.50 6.03 -29.75
N ASP A 72 -9.30 6.57 -29.97
CA ASP A 72 -8.37 6.11 -31.01
C ASP A 72 -7.07 5.45 -30.51
N ASN A 73 -6.95 5.16 -29.20
CA ASN A 73 -5.78 4.49 -28.59
C ASN A 73 -4.43 5.23 -28.80
N GLN A 74 -4.46 6.53 -29.04
CA GLN A 74 -3.26 7.38 -28.98
C GLN A 74 -3.32 8.22 -27.70
N ILE A 75 -2.28 8.14 -26.86
CA ILE A 75 -2.16 9.01 -25.68
C ILE A 75 -1.59 10.34 -26.18
N TYR A 76 -2.48 11.31 -26.39
CA TYR A 76 -2.08 12.66 -26.72
C TYR A 76 -1.70 13.44 -25.46
N GLU A 77 -0.48 14.00 -25.50
CA GLU A 77 0.09 15.23 -24.90
C GLU A 77 -0.27 15.75 -23.49
N GLY A 78 -1.37 15.33 -22.85
CA GLY A 78 -1.87 15.87 -21.58
C GLY A 78 -2.19 14.83 -20.50
N GLY A 79 -1.90 13.54 -20.72
CA GLY A 79 -2.19 12.47 -19.76
C GLY A 79 -0.99 11.94 -18.97
N LEU A 80 0.25 12.31 -19.35
CA LEU A 80 1.48 11.78 -18.75
C LEU A 80 2.23 12.88 -18.01
N THR A 81 2.54 12.63 -16.74
CA THR A 81 3.29 13.53 -15.87
C THR A 81 4.79 13.34 -16.10
N PRO A 82 5.54 14.42 -16.39
CA PRO A 82 6.99 14.35 -16.52
C PRO A 82 7.67 13.78 -15.27
N GLY A 83 8.72 12.97 -15.47
CA GLY A 83 9.46 12.33 -14.36
C GLY A 83 8.83 11.03 -13.84
N MET A 84 7.65 10.64 -14.32
CA MET A 84 7.01 9.38 -13.96
C MET A 84 7.37 8.26 -14.95
N SER A 85 7.49 7.04 -14.43
CA SER A 85 7.54 5.83 -15.26
C SER A 85 6.14 5.26 -15.49
N TYR A 86 5.87 4.91 -16.75
CA TYR A 86 4.63 4.30 -17.20
C TYR A 86 4.94 2.99 -17.90
N VAL A 87 4.01 2.05 -17.77
CA VAL A 87 4.00 0.78 -18.50
C VAL A 87 2.98 0.93 -19.60
N ILE A 88 3.44 0.87 -20.84
CA ILE A 88 2.59 1.02 -22.02
C ILE A 88 2.20 -0.35 -22.53
N TYR A 89 0.91 -0.53 -22.79
CA TYR A 89 0.41 -1.66 -23.54
C TYR A 89 0.21 -1.27 -25.01
N GLY A 90 1.11 -1.72 -25.87
CA GLY A 90 0.97 -1.58 -27.31
C GLY A 90 -0.19 -2.42 -27.85
N LYS A 91 -0.82 -1.99 -28.94
CA LYS A 91 -1.87 -2.78 -29.65
C LYS A 91 -1.34 -4.13 -30.16
N ASP A 92 -0.03 -4.25 -30.32
CA ASP A 92 0.68 -5.46 -30.73
C ASP A 92 0.99 -6.40 -29.55
N GLY A 93 0.55 -6.08 -28.33
CA GLY A 93 0.80 -6.87 -27.14
C GLY A 93 2.20 -6.69 -26.57
N LYS A 94 2.98 -5.70 -27.01
CA LYS A 94 4.26 -5.38 -26.37
C LYS A 94 4.05 -4.49 -25.16
N VAL A 95 4.80 -4.79 -24.10
CA VAL A 95 4.87 -3.97 -22.89
C VAL A 95 6.21 -3.27 -22.84
N GLU A 96 6.16 -1.94 -22.87
CA GLU A 96 7.35 -1.10 -22.72
C GLU A 96 7.24 -0.26 -21.46
N ILE A 97 8.31 -0.23 -20.67
CA ILE A 97 8.44 0.72 -19.57
C ILE A 97 9.10 1.97 -20.13
N ILE A 98 8.35 3.05 -20.21
CA ILE A 98 8.89 4.36 -20.53
C ILE A 98 9.04 5.17 -19.26
N THR A 99 10.09 5.99 -19.22
CA THR A 99 10.16 7.09 -18.27
C THR A 99 10.03 8.37 -19.06
N VAL A 100 9.01 9.18 -18.76
CA VAL A 100 8.72 10.40 -19.53
C VAL A 100 9.79 11.43 -19.19
N PRO A 101 10.71 11.77 -20.12
CA PRO A 101 11.75 12.73 -19.84
C PRO A 101 11.14 14.14 -19.73
N TYR A 102 11.70 14.99 -18.86
CA TYR A 102 11.23 16.36 -18.63
C TYR A 102 11.22 17.28 -19.86
N LYS A 103 11.93 16.90 -20.94
CA LYS A 103 12.12 17.73 -22.13
C LYS A 103 11.48 17.22 -23.41
N ASN A 104 11.10 15.94 -23.51
CA ASN A 104 10.52 15.37 -24.71
C ASN A 104 9.24 14.62 -24.36
N LYS A 105 8.14 14.93 -25.05
CA LYS A 105 6.87 14.24 -24.90
C LYS A 105 6.84 13.04 -25.87
N PRO A 106 7.03 11.79 -25.42
CA PRO A 106 6.86 10.64 -26.30
C PRO A 106 5.39 10.54 -26.73
N VAL A 107 5.15 10.43 -28.05
CA VAL A 107 3.84 10.01 -28.57
C VAL A 107 3.79 8.50 -28.49
N ILE A 108 2.80 7.98 -27.78
CA ILE A 108 2.68 6.55 -27.50
C ILE A 108 1.33 6.05 -27.97
N ASN A 109 1.37 4.96 -28.73
CA ASN A 109 0.20 4.19 -29.13
C ASN A 109 -0.04 3.08 -28.08
N GLY A 110 -0.95 3.29 -27.13
CA GLY A 110 -1.23 2.30 -26.08
C GLY A 110 -1.95 2.86 -24.87
N GLU A 111 -2.32 1.99 -23.92
CA GLU A 111 -2.79 2.42 -22.59
C GLU A 111 -1.58 2.52 -21.64
N ALA A 112 -1.35 3.68 -21.02
CA ALA A 112 -0.25 3.90 -20.10
C ALA A 112 -0.71 3.66 -18.66
N ILE A 113 -0.05 2.72 -18.00
CA ILE A 113 -0.34 2.32 -16.63
C ILE A 113 0.78 2.83 -15.73
N PRO A 114 0.49 3.62 -14.68
CA PRO A 114 1.53 4.13 -13.78
C PRO A 114 2.22 2.97 -13.06
N VAL A 115 3.55 3.04 -12.98
CA VAL A 115 4.33 2.16 -12.10
C VAL A 115 3.99 2.49 -10.64
N ILE A 116 3.88 1.48 -9.77
CA ILE A 116 3.33 1.61 -8.41
C ILE A 116 3.97 2.67 -7.53
N GLN A 117 5.26 2.98 -7.71
CA GLN A 117 5.92 4.09 -6.99
C GLN A 117 5.16 5.43 -7.13
N ASN A 118 4.33 5.53 -8.15
CA ASN A 118 3.61 6.70 -8.59
C ASN A 118 2.10 6.47 -8.71
N SER A 119 1.58 5.36 -8.16
CA SER A 119 0.16 5.03 -8.28
C SER A 119 -0.68 5.78 -7.22
N PRO A 120 -1.75 6.48 -7.62
CA PRO A 120 -2.70 7.06 -6.65
C PRO A 120 -3.60 6.01 -5.99
N ALA A 121 -3.52 4.75 -6.43
CA ALA A 121 -4.48 3.70 -6.10
C ALA A 121 -3.92 2.52 -5.31
N ILE A 122 -2.61 2.25 -5.42
CA ILE A 122 -1.91 1.17 -4.71
C ILE A 122 -0.69 1.77 -4.00
N ARG A 123 -0.45 1.38 -2.75
CA ARG A 123 0.71 1.83 -1.95
C ARG A 123 1.13 0.79 -0.91
N ASN A 124 2.22 1.07 -0.19
CA ASN A 124 2.71 0.26 0.94
C ASN A 124 2.84 -1.24 0.62
N LEU A 125 3.30 -1.57 -0.59
CA LEU A 125 3.52 -2.96 -0.97
C LEU A 125 4.74 -3.54 -0.25
N SER A 126 4.61 -4.76 0.25
CA SER A 126 5.78 -5.55 0.72
C SER A 126 6.60 -6.12 -0.45
N LEU A 127 6.10 -6.00 -1.68
CA LEU A 127 6.77 -6.37 -2.92
C LEU A 127 7.34 -5.10 -3.56
N TYR A 128 8.64 -5.14 -3.87
CA TYR A 128 9.36 -4.01 -4.46
C TYR A 128 9.56 -4.19 -5.97
N LYS A 129 9.89 -3.09 -6.66
CA LYS A 129 10.23 -3.10 -8.09
C LYS A 129 11.40 -4.05 -8.33
N GLU A 130 11.28 -4.93 -9.33
CA GLU A 130 12.27 -5.98 -9.65
C GLU A 130 12.44 -7.03 -8.53
N GLY A 131 11.56 -7.04 -7.53
CA GLY A 131 11.51 -8.09 -6.51
C GLY A 131 11.10 -9.43 -7.10
N SER A 132 11.50 -10.52 -6.44
CA SER A 132 11.11 -11.87 -6.89
C SER A 132 9.76 -12.29 -6.31
N ILE A 133 8.91 -12.84 -7.17
CA ILE A 133 7.73 -13.60 -6.79
C ILE A 133 7.95 -15.10 -7.04
N LYS A 134 7.37 -15.94 -6.18
CA LYS A 134 7.46 -17.41 -6.24
C LYS A 134 6.10 -18.04 -6.00
N LEU A 135 5.90 -19.26 -6.52
CA LEU A 135 4.72 -20.05 -6.18
C LEU A 135 4.60 -20.22 -4.65
N GLY A 136 3.40 -19.98 -4.12
CA GLY A 136 3.09 -20.02 -2.69
C GLY A 136 3.46 -18.75 -1.92
N MET A 137 4.17 -17.80 -2.52
CA MET A 137 4.53 -16.54 -1.88
C MET A 137 3.26 -15.74 -1.55
N THR A 138 3.27 -15.10 -0.38
CA THR A 138 2.25 -14.13 0.01
C THR A 138 2.89 -12.75 0.14
N PHE A 139 2.27 -11.73 -0.44
CA PHE A 139 2.67 -10.33 -0.26
C PHE A 139 1.47 -9.48 0.16
N TYR A 140 1.78 -8.32 0.74
CA TYR A 140 0.82 -7.41 1.35
C TYR A 140 0.88 -6.03 0.69
N GLY A 141 -0.21 -5.28 0.84
CA GLY A 141 -0.31 -3.94 0.29
C GLY A 141 -1.49 -3.15 0.83
N GLU A 142 -1.59 -1.89 0.41
CA GLU A 142 -2.78 -1.05 0.59
C GLU A 142 -3.32 -0.62 -0.77
N ALA A 143 -4.64 -0.73 -0.94
CA ALA A 143 -5.34 -0.25 -2.12
C ALA A 143 -6.45 0.70 -1.71
N LYS A 144 -6.87 1.59 -2.61
CA LYS A 144 -8.10 2.37 -2.42
C LYS A 144 -9.27 1.44 -2.14
N SER A 145 -10.12 1.78 -1.16
CA SER A 145 -11.25 0.92 -0.79
C SER A 145 -12.19 0.62 -1.96
N THR A 146 -12.23 1.52 -2.94
CA THR A 146 -12.99 1.36 -4.20
C THR A 146 -12.41 0.33 -5.17
N PHE A 147 -11.23 -0.24 -4.93
CA PHE A 147 -10.76 -1.39 -5.70
C PHE A 147 -11.56 -2.65 -5.38
N PHE A 148 -12.09 -2.75 -4.16
CA PHE A 148 -12.67 -3.98 -3.65
C PHE A 148 -14.16 -4.06 -4.00
N SER A 149 -14.60 -5.25 -4.40
CA SER A 149 -16.00 -5.64 -4.38
C SER A 149 -16.10 -6.93 -3.58
N ASN A 150 -16.97 -6.96 -2.57
CA ASN A 150 -17.06 -8.05 -1.59
C ASN A 150 -15.69 -8.41 -0.96
N GLY A 151 -14.89 -7.39 -0.64
CA GLY A 151 -13.60 -7.56 0.01
C GLY A 151 -12.49 -8.14 -0.90
N THR A 152 -12.67 -8.19 -2.22
CA THR A 152 -11.66 -8.73 -3.15
C THR A 152 -11.48 -7.90 -4.42
N PHE A 153 -10.31 -7.99 -5.05
CA PHE A 153 -10.07 -7.48 -6.40
C PHE A 153 -9.04 -8.35 -7.15
N PRO A 154 -9.08 -8.39 -8.49
CA PRO A 154 -8.20 -9.23 -9.27
C PRO A 154 -6.81 -8.61 -9.48
N ILE A 155 -5.80 -9.46 -9.51
CA ILE A 155 -4.43 -9.15 -9.92
C ILE A 155 -4.08 -10.04 -11.11
N TYR A 156 -3.46 -9.47 -12.13
CA TYR A 156 -3.05 -10.19 -13.32
C TYR A 156 -1.53 -10.24 -13.39
N LEU A 157 -1.00 -11.42 -13.75
CA LEU A 157 0.41 -11.63 -13.96
C LEU A 157 0.68 -11.83 -15.45
N PHE A 158 1.64 -11.08 -15.95
CA PHE A 158 2.07 -11.10 -17.35
C PHE A 158 3.55 -11.48 -17.42
N ASP A 159 3.92 -12.22 -18.46
CA ASP A 159 5.30 -12.52 -18.76
C ASP A 159 6.02 -11.35 -19.44
N SER A 160 7.29 -11.55 -19.79
CA SER A 160 8.11 -10.58 -20.52
C SER A 160 7.61 -10.30 -21.95
N GLN A 161 6.73 -11.14 -22.49
CA GLN A 161 6.07 -10.98 -23.78
C GLN A 161 4.67 -10.38 -23.63
N SER A 162 4.31 -9.93 -22.42
CA SER A 162 2.99 -9.39 -22.07
C SER A 162 1.83 -10.36 -22.27
N SER A 163 2.10 -11.66 -22.31
CA SER A 163 1.06 -12.67 -22.27
C SER A 163 0.62 -12.87 -20.82
N MET A 164 -0.68 -12.72 -20.57
CA MET A 164 -1.25 -13.01 -19.26
C MET A 164 -1.17 -14.52 -19.03
N PHE A 165 -0.41 -14.95 -18.04
CA PHE A 165 -0.27 -16.37 -17.71
C PHE A 165 -0.99 -16.74 -16.40
N ALA A 166 -1.33 -15.77 -15.56
CA ALA A 166 -2.01 -16.03 -14.29
C ALA A 166 -2.91 -14.89 -13.84
N LYS A 167 -3.93 -15.27 -13.06
CA LYS A 167 -4.84 -14.36 -12.38
C LYS A 167 -4.93 -14.75 -10.92
N GLU A 168 -4.53 -13.83 -10.05
CA GLU A 168 -4.61 -14.00 -8.61
C GLU A 168 -5.70 -13.09 -8.02
N THR A 169 -6.07 -13.36 -6.77
CA THR A 169 -7.07 -12.56 -6.06
C THR A 169 -6.42 -11.88 -4.86
N ALA A 170 -6.52 -10.55 -4.81
CA ALA A 170 -6.22 -9.78 -3.63
C ALA A 170 -7.41 -9.84 -2.67
N ILE A 171 -7.14 -10.14 -1.41
CA ILE A 171 -8.15 -10.31 -0.36
C ILE A 171 -7.94 -9.24 0.70
N SER A 172 -9.01 -8.50 1.02
CA SER A 172 -9.02 -7.53 2.10
C SER A 172 -8.78 -8.22 3.43
N THR A 173 -7.91 -7.63 4.25
CA THR A 173 -7.64 -8.08 5.62
C THR A 173 -8.64 -7.53 6.64
N GLY A 174 -9.62 -6.74 6.19
CA GLY A 174 -10.74 -6.25 7.01
C GLY A 174 -10.39 -5.17 8.04
N GLN A 175 -9.11 -4.88 8.29
CA GLN A 175 -8.68 -3.84 9.23
C GLN A 175 -8.09 -2.64 8.49
N TRP A 176 -8.77 -1.50 8.62
CA TRP A 176 -8.34 -0.21 8.09
C TRP A 176 -7.54 0.53 9.17
N SER A 177 -6.37 1.04 8.80
CA SER A 177 -5.66 2.04 9.61
C SER A 177 -5.85 3.45 9.06
N VAL A 178 -6.31 3.60 7.81
CA VAL A 178 -6.42 4.90 7.13
C VAL A 178 -7.74 4.98 6.34
N PRO A 179 -8.55 6.04 6.52
CA PRO A 179 -9.77 6.25 5.76
C PRO A 179 -9.56 6.21 4.23
N GLY A 180 -10.45 5.51 3.52
CA GLY A 180 -10.41 5.37 2.05
C GLY A 180 -9.36 4.41 1.51
N TRP A 181 -8.58 3.76 2.39
CA TRP A 181 -7.59 2.74 2.04
C TRP A 181 -7.87 1.44 2.80
N THR A 182 -7.65 0.33 2.12
CA THR A 182 -7.88 -1.01 2.67
C THR A 182 -6.65 -1.87 2.46
N ARG A 183 -6.17 -2.50 3.53
CA ARG A 183 -5.06 -3.46 3.48
C ARG A 183 -5.50 -4.75 2.84
N PHE A 184 -4.67 -5.29 1.97
CA PHE A 184 -4.89 -6.58 1.33
C PHE A 184 -3.65 -7.47 1.42
N TYR A 185 -3.88 -8.75 1.17
CA TYR A 185 -2.82 -9.70 0.84
C TYR A 185 -3.16 -10.45 -0.44
N VAL A 186 -2.12 -10.99 -1.05
CA VAL A 186 -2.19 -11.77 -2.29
C VAL A 186 -1.32 -12.99 -2.09
N LYS A 187 -1.85 -14.16 -2.39
CA LYS A 187 -1.09 -15.41 -2.43
C LYS A 187 -0.93 -15.84 -3.87
N ILE A 188 0.29 -16.06 -4.32
CA ILE A 188 0.57 -16.61 -5.64
C ILE A 188 0.30 -18.11 -5.62
N ASN A 189 -0.74 -18.56 -6.32
CA ASN A 189 -1.09 -19.99 -6.40
C ASN A 189 -0.87 -20.56 -7.79
N SER A 190 -0.71 -19.71 -8.79
CA SER A 190 -0.49 -20.10 -10.17
C SER A 190 0.98 -20.42 -10.44
N PRO A 191 1.28 -21.41 -11.30
CA PRO A 191 2.65 -21.69 -11.71
C PRO A 191 3.26 -20.45 -12.38
N LEU A 192 4.51 -20.16 -12.02
CA LEU A 192 5.26 -19.03 -12.55
C LEU A 192 6.31 -19.53 -13.55
N PRO A 193 6.56 -18.78 -14.63
CA PRO A 193 7.69 -19.04 -15.50
C PRO A 193 9.01 -18.75 -14.77
N SER A 194 10.02 -19.60 -14.98
CA SER A 194 11.24 -19.57 -14.17
C SER A 194 12.24 -18.51 -14.66
N HIS A 195 12.78 -17.73 -13.73
CA HIS A 195 13.89 -16.79 -13.92
C HIS A 195 13.70 -15.73 -15.01
N GLN A 196 12.47 -15.26 -15.21
CA GLN A 196 12.17 -14.23 -16.20
C GLN A 196 11.52 -12.99 -15.61
N SER A 197 11.70 -11.86 -16.30
CA SER A 197 10.99 -10.63 -15.99
C SER A 197 9.48 -10.84 -16.19
N CYS A 198 8.72 -10.34 -15.25
CA CYS A 198 7.27 -10.45 -15.19
C CYS A 198 6.66 -9.14 -14.72
N PHE A 199 5.34 -9.05 -14.84
CA PHE A 199 4.61 -7.88 -14.46
C PHE A 199 3.37 -8.22 -13.66
N VAL A 200 3.20 -7.51 -12.54
CA VAL A 200 2.00 -7.58 -11.71
C VAL A 200 1.13 -6.37 -12.01
N LEU A 201 -0.07 -6.63 -12.53
CA LEU A 201 -1.07 -5.61 -12.81
C LEU A 201 -2.19 -5.66 -11.77
N PHE A 202 -2.37 -4.55 -11.07
CA PHE A 202 -3.45 -4.34 -10.12
C PHE A 202 -4.60 -3.63 -10.83
N THR A 203 -5.77 -4.27 -10.85
CA THR A 203 -6.97 -3.72 -11.46
C THR A 203 -8.11 -3.64 -10.46
N PRO A 204 -8.94 -2.60 -10.52
CA PRO A 204 -10.12 -2.51 -9.68
C PRO A 204 -11.09 -3.64 -10.03
N ASN A 205 -11.87 -4.08 -9.06
CA ASN A 205 -12.89 -5.08 -9.31
C ASN A 205 -13.94 -4.50 -10.27
N PRO A 206 -14.31 -5.19 -11.37
CA PRO A 206 -15.30 -4.69 -12.33
C PRO A 206 -16.71 -4.50 -11.71
N LYS A 207 -16.98 -5.16 -10.57
CA LYS A 207 -18.20 -5.00 -9.77
C LYS A 207 -18.06 -3.95 -8.68
N SER A 208 -16.99 -3.15 -8.69
CA SER A 208 -16.89 -2.00 -7.79
C SER A 208 -18.02 -1.02 -8.10
N GLN A 209 -18.55 -0.39 -7.05
CA GLN A 209 -19.66 0.56 -7.17
C GLN A 209 -19.25 1.84 -7.92
N ASP A 210 -17.95 2.14 -7.96
CA ASP A 210 -17.43 3.30 -8.66
C ASP A 210 -16.96 2.92 -10.07
N LYS A 211 -17.89 3.06 -11.02
CA LYS A 211 -17.65 2.77 -12.45
C LYS A 211 -16.71 3.78 -13.13
N ASN A 212 -16.39 4.90 -12.49
CA ASN A 212 -15.51 5.93 -13.03
C ASN A 212 -14.03 5.69 -12.70
N ILE A 213 -13.71 4.57 -12.04
CA ILE A 213 -12.35 4.25 -11.65
C ILE A 213 -11.61 3.53 -12.76
N ASN A 214 -10.81 4.30 -13.51
CA ASN A 214 -9.79 3.77 -14.43
C ASN A 214 -8.39 3.77 -13.80
N TYR A 215 -8.28 3.62 -12.47
CA TYR A 215 -6.97 3.50 -11.85
C TYR A 215 -6.47 2.07 -11.97
N ARG A 216 -5.44 1.85 -12.78
CA ARG A 216 -4.66 0.61 -12.82
C ARG A 216 -3.26 0.91 -12.29
N ALA A 217 -2.60 -0.09 -11.70
CA ALA A 217 -1.25 0.08 -11.21
C ALA A 217 -0.39 -1.11 -11.62
N GLY A 218 0.85 -0.83 -12.01
CA GLY A 218 1.80 -1.79 -12.52
C GLY A 218 3.04 -1.98 -11.66
N LEU A 219 3.52 -3.21 -11.49
CA LEU A 219 4.80 -3.48 -10.83
C LEU A 219 5.61 -4.50 -11.63
N PRO A 220 6.77 -4.11 -12.18
CA PRO A 220 7.70 -5.08 -12.76
C PRO A 220 8.38 -5.86 -11.64
N VAL A 221 8.50 -7.16 -11.82
CA VAL A 221 9.02 -8.15 -10.85
C VAL A 221 9.75 -9.26 -11.60
N VAL A 222 10.41 -10.16 -10.87
CA VAL A 222 11.04 -11.37 -11.41
C VAL A 222 10.24 -12.60 -10.99
N CYS A 223 9.76 -13.38 -11.94
CA CYS A 223 9.14 -14.68 -11.67
C CYS A 223 10.19 -15.76 -11.42
N ASN A 224 9.96 -16.59 -10.40
CA ASN A 224 10.80 -17.72 -10.03
C ASN A 224 9.99 -18.98 -9.70
#